data_AF-A0AA88TEY2-F1
#
_entry.id   AF-A0AA88TEY2-F1
#
_cell.length_a   1.000
_cell.length_b   1.000
_cell.length_c   1.000
_cell.angle_alpha   90.00
_cell.angle_beta   90.00
_cell.angle_gamma   90.00
#
_symmetry.space_group_name_H-M   'P 1'
#
loop_
_entity.id
_entity.type
_entity.pdbx_description
1 polymer ?
#
loop_
_entity_poly.entity_id
_entity_poly.type
_entity_poly.pdbx_seq_one_letter_code
_entity_poly.pdbx_strand_id
1 'polypeptide(L)'
;MARVSQNQGCESISCSENHNFQKILVEKTKRDRINLSIEHLRELFHKTTRMSDQQFDKLDKADILEMTVEFLNQRANSSYARGFSQCLQETLRHVSLHAHLTPDNREAIKRFYVLQRTNQMHLMSSTPRGFVHRSSKRSSSRVALWRPWKNY
;
A
#
# COMPACT_ATOMS: atom_id res chain seq x y z
N MET A 1 67.74 43.17 -15.82
CA MET A 1 66.29 43.36 -15.67
C MET A 1 65.58 42.36 -16.57
N ALA A 2 64.85 41.40 -16.00
CA ALA A 2 63.81 40.65 -16.71
C ALA A 2 62.86 40.06 -15.65
N ARG A 3 61.69 40.68 -15.47
CA ARG A 3 60.56 40.10 -14.74
C ARG A 3 59.77 39.29 -15.76
N VAL A 4 59.62 37.99 -15.54
CA VAL A 4 58.71 37.15 -16.32
C VAL A 4 57.46 36.87 -15.48
N SER A 5 56.32 37.11 -16.13
CA SER A 5 54.96 37.26 -15.59
C SER A 5 54.43 36.08 -14.79
N GLN A 6 53.64 36.42 -13.78
CA GLN A 6 52.61 35.56 -13.20
C GLN A 6 51.38 35.44 -14.13
N ASN A 7 50.81 34.24 -14.08
CA ASN A 7 49.38 33.92 -13.95
C ASN A 7 48.42 33.84 -15.16
N GLN A 8 47.51 32.87 -14.96
CA GLN A 8 46.15 32.69 -15.48
C GLN A 8 45.97 31.89 -16.77
N GLY A 9 45.95 30.56 -16.60
CA GLY A 9 45.12 29.65 -17.42
C GLY A 9 43.80 29.40 -16.71
N CYS A 10 42.75 30.02 -17.24
CA CYS A 10 41.37 30.05 -16.76
C CYS A 10 40.74 28.65 -16.63
N GLU A 11 39.98 28.50 -15.54
CA GLU A 11 39.04 27.42 -15.26
C GLU A 11 38.05 27.23 -16.41
N SER A 12 38.04 26.06 -17.06
CA SER A 12 36.95 25.71 -17.99
C SER A 12 36.65 24.21 -18.00
N ILE A 13 36.73 23.55 -16.84
CA ILE A 13 36.09 22.23 -16.67
C ILE A 13 34.61 22.47 -16.33
N SER A 14 33.90 22.84 -17.39
CA SER A 14 32.54 22.43 -17.74
C SER A 14 31.50 22.43 -16.61
N CYS A 15 30.77 23.54 -16.46
CA CYS A 15 29.52 23.60 -15.70
C CYS A 15 28.55 22.45 -16.06
N SER A 16 28.56 21.95 -17.31
CA SER A 16 27.74 20.81 -17.74
C SER A 16 28.09 19.48 -17.07
N GLU A 17 29.37 19.24 -16.75
CA GLU A 17 29.77 18.05 -15.99
C GLU A 17 29.25 18.15 -14.55
N ASN A 18 29.38 19.32 -13.92
CA ASN A 18 28.81 19.58 -12.59
C ASN A 18 27.29 19.38 -12.54
N HIS A 19 26.56 19.85 -13.57
CA HIS A 19 25.12 19.61 -13.67
C HIS A 19 24.77 18.13 -13.83
N ASN A 20 25.58 17.35 -14.56
CA ASN A 20 25.38 15.91 -14.69
C ASN A 20 25.72 15.16 -13.39
N PHE A 21 26.77 15.56 -12.68
CA PHE A 21 27.10 15.02 -11.36
C PHE A 21 26.02 15.34 -10.32
N GLN A 22 25.47 16.55 -10.32
CA GLN A 22 24.34 16.93 -9.48
C GLN A 22 23.10 16.07 -9.80
N LYS A 23 22.80 15.84 -11.08
CA LYS A 23 21.70 14.94 -11.49
C LYS A 23 21.93 13.50 -11.01
N ILE A 24 23.15 12.97 -11.15
CA ILE A 24 23.51 11.63 -10.66
C ILE A 24 23.33 11.53 -9.14
N LEU A 25 23.78 12.55 -8.39
CA LEU A 25 23.66 12.57 -6.94
C LEU A 25 22.19 12.62 -6.50
N VAL A 26 21.38 13.49 -7.12
CA VAL A 26 19.93 13.59 -6.84
C VAL A 26 19.23 12.26 -7.11
N GLU A 27 19.53 11.62 -8.23
CA GLU A 27 18.94 10.31 -8.55
C GLU A 27 19.42 9.21 -7.60
N LYS A 28 20.68 9.23 -7.15
CA LYS A 28 21.17 8.32 -6.10
C LYS A 28 20.36 8.51 -4.82
N THR A 29 20.23 9.74 -4.32
CA THR A 29 19.46 10.02 -3.11
C THR A 29 17.99 9.59 -3.23
N LYS A 30 17.36 9.80 -4.39
CA LYS A 30 16.00 9.31 -4.64
C LYS A 30 15.91 7.79 -4.59
N ARG A 31 16.83 7.07 -5.25
CA ARG A 31 16.88 5.60 -5.24
C ARG A 31 17.12 5.06 -3.83
N ASP A 32 18.02 5.67 -3.07
CA ASP A 32 18.32 5.29 -1.70
C ASP A 32 17.07 5.48 -0.81
N ARG A 33 16.37 6.62 -0.94
CA ARG A 33 15.10 6.85 -0.23
C ARG A 33 14.04 5.81 -0.56
N ILE A 34 13.90 5.44 -1.84
CA ILE A 34 12.95 4.40 -2.27
C ILE A 34 13.34 3.05 -1.65
N ASN A 35 14.62 2.66 -1.73
CA ASN A 35 15.09 1.40 -1.18
C ASN A 35 14.87 1.32 0.34
N LEU A 36 15.18 2.39 1.08
CA LEU A 36 14.91 2.47 2.52
C LEU A 36 13.43 2.32 2.83
N SER A 37 12.55 2.97 2.06
CA SER A 37 11.10 2.85 2.27
C SER A 37 10.58 1.44 1.99
N ILE A 38 11.13 0.73 1.01
CA ILE A 38 10.78 -0.67 0.71
C ILE A 38 11.25 -1.59 1.84
N GLU A 39 12.43 -1.35 2.39
CA GLU A 39 12.95 -2.15 3.52
C GLU A 39 12.13 -1.94 4.79
N HIS A 40 11.82 -0.67 5.13
CA HIS A 40 10.92 -0.38 6.25
C HIS A 40 9.55 -1.02 6.07
N LEU A 41 9.03 -1.02 4.83
CA LEU A 41 7.76 -1.65 4.53
C LEU A 41 7.82 -3.17 4.73
N ARG A 42 8.91 -3.80 4.28
CA ARG A 42 9.17 -5.23 4.49
C ARG A 42 9.17 -5.60 5.97
N GLU A 43 9.88 -4.84 6.80
CA GLU A 43 9.93 -5.08 8.26
C GLU A 43 8.56 -4.91 8.94
N LEU A 44 7.83 -3.84 8.60
CA LEU A 44 6.49 -3.59 9.15
C LEU A 44 5.51 -4.68 8.74
N PHE A 45 5.58 -5.10 7.47
CA PHE A 45 4.76 -6.18 6.93
C PHE A 45 5.07 -7.50 7.64
N HIS A 46 6.35 -7.78 7.89
CA HIS A 46 6.77 -8.98 8.63
C HIS A 46 6.22 -9.02 10.05
N LYS A 47 6.29 -7.91 10.79
CA LYS A 47 5.74 -7.80 12.15
C LYS A 47 4.22 -7.99 12.19
N THR A 48 3.53 -7.63 11.11
CA THR A 48 2.06 -7.61 11.06
C THR A 48 1.47 -8.92 10.53
N THR A 49 2.23 -9.68 9.74
CA THR A 49 1.78 -10.92 9.11
C THR A 49 2.33 -12.15 9.84
N ARG A 50 1.65 -13.29 9.72
CA ARG A 50 2.04 -14.57 10.34
C ARG A 50 2.94 -15.43 9.44
N MET A 51 3.70 -14.81 8.54
CA MET A 51 4.60 -15.53 7.65
C MET A 51 5.88 -15.89 8.39
N SER A 52 6.55 -16.97 7.98
CA SER A 52 7.85 -17.32 8.54
C SER A 52 8.99 -16.52 7.91
N ASP A 53 10.12 -16.41 8.61
CA ASP A 53 11.34 -15.73 8.11
C ASP A 53 11.74 -16.24 6.71
N GLN A 54 11.72 -17.56 6.52
CA GLN A 54 12.07 -18.21 5.25
C GLN A 54 11.12 -17.82 4.10
N GLN A 55 9.85 -17.50 4.39
CA GLN A 55 8.92 -17.01 3.38
C GLN A 55 9.19 -15.55 3.04
N PHE A 56 9.53 -14.73 4.04
CA PHE A 56 9.91 -13.34 3.85
C PHE A 56 11.18 -13.19 3.02
N ASP A 57 12.22 -13.98 3.30
CA ASP A 57 13.50 -13.96 2.59
C ASP A 57 13.38 -14.19 1.08
N LYS A 58 12.31 -14.87 0.65
CA LYS A 58 12.05 -15.15 -0.77
C LYS A 58 11.32 -14.03 -1.49
N LEU A 59 10.71 -13.08 -0.77
CA LEU A 59 9.94 -12.00 -1.38
C LEU A 59 10.88 -11.02 -2.07
N ASP A 60 10.63 -10.80 -3.37
CA ASP A 60 11.28 -9.72 -4.09
C ASP A 60 10.58 -8.37 -3.83
N LYS A 61 11.10 -7.29 -4.44
CA LYS A 61 10.54 -5.94 -4.25
C LYS A 61 9.13 -5.80 -4.81
N ALA A 62 8.80 -6.50 -5.90
CA ALA A 62 7.48 -6.45 -6.50
C ALA A 62 6.47 -7.22 -5.63
N ASP A 63 6.87 -8.40 -5.13
CA ASP A 63 6.05 -9.21 -4.23
C ASP A 63 5.70 -8.45 -2.95
N ILE A 64 6.69 -7.80 -2.31
CA ILE A 64 6.46 -6.96 -1.11
C ILE A 64 5.39 -5.91 -1.39
N LEU A 65 5.48 -5.22 -2.53
CA LEU A 65 4.54 -4.16 -2.89
C LEU A 65 3.15 -4.71 -3.18
N GLU A 66 3.04 -5.78 -3.97
CA GLU A 66 1.75 -6.41 -4.32
C GLU A 66 1.04 -6.95 -3.07
N MET A 67 1.75 -7.74 -2.26
CA MET A 67 1.21 -8.31 -1.03
C MET A 67 0.80 -7.26 -0.02
N THR A 68 1.57 -6.17 0.10
CA THR A 68 1.22 -5.05 0.97
C THR A 68 -0.07 -4.38 0.48
N VAL A 69 -0.21 -4.11 -0.82
CA VAL A 69 -1.42 -3.48 -1.37
C VAL A 69 -2.65 -4.35 -1.12
N GLU A 70 -2.55 -5.66 -1.34
CA GLU A 70 -3.62 -6.59 -1.04
C GLU A 70 -3.98 -6.59 0.45
N PHE A 71 -2.97 -6.63 1.33
CA PHE A 71 -3.17 -6.56 2.77
C PHE A 71 -3.87 -5.28 3.21
N LEU A 72 -3.45 -4.12 2.69
CA LEU A 72 -4.07 -2.84 3.02
C LEU A 72 -5.51 -2.77 2.53
N ASN A 73 -5.80 -3.27 1.33
CA ASN A 73 -7.17 -3.35 0.81
C ASN A 73 -8.05 -4.26 1.67
N GLN A 74 -7.56 -5.44 2.04
CA GLN A 74 -8.28 -6.35 2.93
C GLN A 74 -8.54 -5.70 4.28
N ARG A 75 -7.55 -5.01 4.85
CA ARG A 75 -7.67 -4.33 6.15
C ARG A 75 -8.61 -3.14 6.10
N ALA A 76 -8.55 -2.31 5.06
CA ALA A 76 -9.43 -1.16 4.89
C ALA A 76 -10.90 -1.60 4.75
N ASN A 77 -11.17 -2.57 3.87
CA ASN A 77 -12.52 -3.08 3.65
C ASN A 77 -13.08 -3.80 4.88
N SER A 78 -12.28 -4.66 5.53
CA SER A 78 -12.72 -5.37 6.73
C SER A 78 -12.94 -4.43 7.92
N SER A 79 -12.09 -3.42 8.11
CA SER A 79 -12.23 -2.46 9.22
C SER A 79 -13.46 -1.58 9.06
N TYR A 80 -13.72 -1.07 7.84
CA TYR A 80 -14.93 -0.29 7.58
C TYR A 80 -16.19 -1.13 7.74
N ALA A 81 -16.27 -2.29 7.09
CA ALA A 81 -17.46 -3.15 7.15
C ALA A 81 -17.75 -3.61 8.59
N ARG A 82 -16.70 -3.96 9.34
CA ARG A 82 -16.82 -4.33 10.77
C ARG A 82 -17.27 -3.14 11.62
N GLY A 83 -16.67 -1.97 11.45
CA GLY A 83 -17.04 -0.77 12.21
C GLY A 83 -18.48 -0.31 11.92
N PHE A 84 -18.86 -0.29 10.64
CA PHE A 84 -20.23 0.00 10.21
C PHE A 84 -21.24 -0.98 10.83
N SER A 85 -20.94 -2.27 10.77
CA SER A 85 -21.77 -3.31 11.39
C SER A 85 -21.97 -3.09 12.89
N GLN A 86 -20.87 -2.86 13.61
CA GLN A 86 -20.89 -2.65 15.06
C GLN A 86 -21.71 -1.41 15.41
N CYS A 87 -21.50 -0.31 14.68
CA CYS A 87 -22.26 0.92 14.86
C CYS A 87 -23.75 0.68 14.60
N LEU A 88 -24.11 0.10 13.45
CA LEU A 88 -25.50 -0.21 13.10
C LEU A 88 -26.16 -1.11 14.13
N GLN A 89 -25.46 -2.15 14.60
CA GLN A 89 -25.94 -3.04 15.65
C GLN A 89 -26.28 -2.28 16.93
N GLU A 90 -25.39 -1.40 17.40
CA GLU A 90 -25.64 -0.63 18.62
C GLU A 90 -26.76 0.40 18.43
N THR A 91 -26.83 1.06 17.27
CA THR A 91 -27.92 1.97 16.95
C THR A 91 -29.27 1.25 16.95
N LEU A 92 -29.38 0.10 16.28
CA LEU A 92 -30.62 -0.68 16.24
C LEU A 92 -30.99 -1.22 17.62
N ARG A 93 -30.01 -1.66 18.43
CA ARG A 93 -30.23 -2.08 19.82
C ARG A 93 -30.79 -0.92 20.65
N HIS A 94 -30.18 0.26 20.54
CA HIS A 94 -30.61 1.45 21.26
C HIS A 94 -32.03 1.87 20.87
N VAL A 95 -32.33 1.95 19.57
CA VAL A 95 -33.66 2.27 19.06
C VAL A 95 -34.70 1.25 19.53
N SER A 96 -34.38 -0.05 19.47
CA SER A 96 -35.27 -1.10 19.95
C SER A 96 -35.60 -0.94 21.44
N LEU A 97 -34.62 -0.63 22.28
CA LEU A 97 -34.78 -0.53 23.73
C LEU A 97 -35.41 0.77 24.21
N HIS A 98 -35.13 1.90 23.56
CA HIS A 98 -35.42 3.23 24.09
C HIS A 98 -36.42 4.04 23.27
N ALA A 99 -36.69 3.69 22.00
CA ALA A 99 -37.68 4.41 21.21
C ALA A 99 -39.10 3.88 21.45
N HIS A 100 -40.08 4.78 21.44
CA HIS A 100 -41.50 4.41 21.46
C HIS A 100 -41.91 3.85 20.09
N LEU A 101 -41.81 2.54 19.94
CA LEU A 101 -42.10 1.81 18.71
C LEU A 101 -43.37 0.98 18.85
N THR A 102 -44.13 0.86 17.76
CA THR A 102 -45.19 -0.14 17.66
C THR A 102 -44.60 -1.57 17.70
N PRO A 103 -45.39 -2.59 18.10
CA PRO A 103 -44.93 -3.98 18.13
C PRO A 103 -44.38 -4.46 16.77
N ASP A 104 -45.03 -4.08 15.68
CA ASP A 104 -44.62 -4.45 14.32
C ASP A 104 -43.26 -3.85 13.94
N ASN A 105 -43.02 -2.58 14.27
CA ASN A 105 -41.74 -1.92 14.01
C ASN A 105 -40.61 -2.53 14.84
N ARG A 106 -40.89 -2.86 16.10
CA ARG A 106 -39.93 -3.55 16.97
C ARG A 106 -39.57 -4.92 16.41
N GLU A 107 -40.54 -5.67 15.90
CA GLU A 107 -40.31 -6.98 15.31
C GLU A 107 -39.59 -6.89 13.95
N ALA A 108 -39.89 -5.88 13.14
CA ALA A 108 -39.16 -5.60 11.89
C ALA A 108 -37.67 -5.31 12.15
N ILE A 109 -37.36 -4.51 13.17
CA ILE A 109 -35.97 -4.24 13.59
C ILE A 109 -35.25 -5.53 14.00
N LYS A 110 -35.90 -6.41 14.78
CA LYS A 110 -35.30 -7.70 15.15
C LYS A 110 -35.02 -8.57 13.94
N ARG A 111 -35.97 -8.69 12.99
CA ARG A 111 -35.78 -9.47 11.75
C ARG A 111 -34.62 -8.92 10.92
N PHE A 112 -34.56 -7.60 10.75
CA PHE A 112 -33.45 -6.94 10.04
C PHE A 112 -32.10 -7.20 10.71
N TYR A 113 -32.05 -7.14 12.05
CA TYR A 113 -30.86 -7.42 12.82
C TYR A 113 -30.34 -8.86 12.61
N VAL A 114 -31.24 -9.85 12.64
CA VAL A 114 -30.88 -11.26 12.39
C VAL A 114 -30.36 -11.45 10.96
N LEU A 115 -31.05 -10.89 9.96
CA LEU A 115 -30.66 -11.00 8.55
C LEU A 115 -29.30 -10.36 8.26
N GLN A 116 -29.03 -9.20 8.85
CA GLN A 116 -27.73 -8.53 8.74
C GLN A 116 -26.61 -9.37 9.35
N ARG A 117 -26.85 -9.96 10.52
CA ARG A 117 -25.87 -10.80 11.22
C ARG A 117 -25.53 -12.07 10.42
N THR A 118 -26.52 -12.72 9.81
CA THR A 118 -26.29 -13.91 8.98
C THR A 118 -25.47 -13.57 7.73
N ASN A 119 -25.75 -12.43 7.08
CA ASN A 119 -25.00 -11.99 5.88
C ASN A 119 -23.53 -11.69 6.19
N GLN A 120 -23.22 -11.06 7.32
CA GLN A 120 -21.83 -10.80 7.70
C GLN A 120 -21.01 -12.05 8.01
N MET A 121 -21.61 -13.05 8.66
CA MET A 121 -20.93 -14.32 8.94
C MET A 121 -20.56 -15.05 7.64
N HIS A 122 -21.40 -14.94 6.61
CA HIS A 122 -21.13 -15.50 5.29
C HIS A 122 -19.98 -14.77 4.56
N LEU A 123 -19.89 -13.45 4.75
CA LEU A 123 -18.82 -12.63 4.15
C LEU A 123 -17.46 -12.84 4.84
N MET A 124 -17.43 -13.12 6.15
CA MET A 124 -16.19 -13.40 6.90
C MET A 124 -15.66 -14.82 6.69
N SER A 125 -16.52 -15.77 6.32
CA SER A 125 -16.13 -17.17 6.04
C SER A 125 -15.55 -17.37 4.64
N SER A 126 -15.76 -16.42 3.73
CA SER A 126 -15.24 -16.43 2.36
C SER A 126 -13.87 -15.75 2.20
N THR A 127 -13.27 -15.26 3.29
CA THR A 127 -11.89 -14.73 3.26
C THR A 127 -10.90 -15.86 2.98
N PRO A 128 -10.12 -15.82 1.88
CA PRO A 128 -9.17 -16.88 1.57
C PRO A 128 -8.12 -16.97 2.67
N ARG A 129 -8.00 -18.16 3.27
CA ARG A 129 -6.91 -18.48 4.20
C ARG A 129 -5.64 -18.67 3.40
N GLY A 130 -4.70 -17.75 3.60
CA GLY A 130 -3.31 -17.87 3.17
C GLY A 130 -3.01 -17.07 1.90
N PHE A 131 -1.92 -16.31 1.97
CA PHE A 131 -1.16 -15.85 0.82
C PHE A 131 -0.56 -17.09 0.13
N VAL A 132 -1.40 -17.87 -0.56
CA VAL A 132 -0.93 -18.93 -1.43
C VAL A 132 -0.46 -18.24 -2.70
N HIS A 133 0.85 -18.28 -2.90
CA HIS A 133 1.57 -17.75 -4.03
C HIS A 133 0.94 -18.24 -5.34
N ARG A 134 0.00 -17.47 -5.89
CA ARG A 134 -0.50 -17.70 -7.25
C ARG A 134 0.53 -17.07 -8.15
N SER A 135 1.49 -17.88 -8.60
CA SER A 135 2.35 -17.54 -9.74
C SER A 135 1.44 -17.33 -10.96
N SER A 136 0.95 -16.11 -11.08
CA SER A 136 0.09 -15.70 -12.16
C SER A 136 1.01 -15.41 -13.33
N LYS A 137 1.23 -16.41 -14.19
CA LYS A 137 1.68 -16.16 -15.55
C LYS A 137 0.58 -15.37 -16.27
N ARG A 138 0.46 -14.07 -15.99
CA ARG A 138 -0.50 -13.18 -16.65
C ARG A 138 0.19 -12.49 -17.81
N SER A 139 -0.11 -13.05 -18.99
CA SER A 139 -0.31 -12.39 -20.28
C SER A 139 -0.04 -10.88 -20.26
N SER A 140 0.97 -10.50 -21.05
CA SER A 140 1.32 -9.14 -21.47
C SER A 140 0.07 -8.27 -21.70
N SER A 141 -0.29 -7.49 -20.69
CA SER A 141 -1.21 -6.37 -20.89
C SER A 141 -0.43 -5.29 -21.61
N ARG A 142 -0.92 -4.89 -22.79
CA ARG A 142 -0.39 -3.80 -23.62
C ARG A 142 -0.66 -2.43 -22.99
N VAL A 143 -0.26 -2.25 -21.74
CA VAL A 143 -0.16 -0.92 -21.16
C VAL A 143 1.18 -0.37 -21.63
N ALA A 144 1.16 0.79 -22.28
CA ALA A 144 2.38 1.48 -22.66
C ALA A 144 3.18 1.76 -21.38
N LEU A 145 4.16 0.90 -21.09
CA LEU A 145 5.11 1.09 -19.99
C LEU A 145 5.70 2.48 -20.16
N TRP A 146 5.56 3.31 -19.14
CA TRP A 146 6.11 4.66 -19.12
C TRP A 146 7.61 4.60 -19.45
N ARG A 147 8.04 5.29 -20.52
CA ARG A 147 9.42 5.31 -21.01
C ARG A 147 9.89 6.75 -21.19
N PRO A 148 10.53 7.34 -20.16
CA PRO A 148 10.99 8.74 -20.20
C PRO A 148 12.04 9.08 -21.25
N TRP A 149 12.67 8.08 -21.87
CA TRP A 149 13.80 8.25 -22.81
C TRP A 149 13.42 8.07 -24.28
N LYS A 150 12.14 7.86 -24.60
CA LYS A 150 11.69 7.87 -25.99
C LYS A 150 11.53 9.31 -26.46
N ASN A 151 12.62 9.87 -26.99
CA ASN A 151 12.53 11.03 -27.86
C ASN A 151 11.85 10.55 -29.16
N TYR A 152 10.71 11.17 -29.50
CA TYR A 152 10.01 10.97 -30.77
C TYR A 152 10.67 11.75 -31.89
#